data_AF-A0A8S3GT01-F1
#
_entry.id   AF-A0A8S3GT01-F1
#
_cell.length_a   1.000
_cell.length_b   1.000
_cell.length_c   1.000
_cell.angle_alpha   90.00
_cell.angle_beta   90.00
_cell.angle_gamma   90.00
#
_symmetry.space_group_name_H-M   'P 1'
#
loop_
_entity.id
_entity.type
_entity.pdbx_description
1 polymer ?
#
loop_
_entity_poly.entity_id
_entity_poly.type
_entity_poly.pdbx_seq_one_letter_code
_entity_poly.pdbx_strand_id
1 'polypeptide(L)' 'MSTPSRLRLMRDFKQLQKDPPAGIAAVPSDDNILIWHAFILG' A
#
# COMPACT_ATOMS: atom_id res chain seq x y z
N MET A 1 18.53 -9.29 1.46
CA MET A 1 18.41 -7.90 1.93
C MET A 1 17.20 -7.25 1.31
N SER A 2 16.36 -6.59 2.09
CA SER A 2 15.25 -5.77 1.57
C SER A 2 15.73 -4.33 1.39
N THR A 3 15.29 -3.65 0.33
CA THR A 3 15.67 -2.24 0.08
C THR A 3 14.92 -1.29 1.04
N PRO A 4 15.47 -0.11 1.35
CA PRO A 4 14.78 0.90 2.15
C PRO A 4 13.39 1.26 1.59
N SER A 5 13.26 1.36 0.26
CA SER A 5 11.99 1.63 -0.42
C SER A 5 10.96 0.53 -0.18
N ARG A 6 11.37 -0.74 -0.22
CA ARG A 6 10.47 -1.89 0.03
C ARG A 6 9.96 -1.91 1.47
N LEU A 7 10.83 -1.59 2.43
CA LEU A 7 10.46 -1.50 3.84
C LEU A 7 9.47 -0.35 4.11
N ARG A 8 9.68 0.81 3.46
CA ARG A 8 8.77 1.95 3.55
C ARG A 8 7.38 1.61 3.01
N LEU A 9 7.29 1.02 1.82
CA LEU A 9 6.01 0.63 1.22
C LEU A 9 5.24 -0.38 2.07
N MET A 10 5.93 -1.32 2.72
CA MET A 10 5.30 -2.26 3.64
C MET A 10 4.76 -1.57 4.91
N ARG A 11 5.44 -0.54 5.41
CA ARG A 11 4.96 0.27 6.53
C ARG A 11 3.75 1.11 6.13
N ASP A 12 3.82 1.75 4.97
CA ASP A 12 2.72 2.55 4.42
C ASP A 12 1.49 1.67 4.19
N PHE A 13 1.67 0.44 3.67
CA PHE A 13 0.59 -0.54 3.54
C PHE A 13 -0.08 -0.87 4.87
N LYS A 14 0.71 -1.16 5.90
CA LYS A 14 0.19 -1.43 7.25
C LYS A 14 -0.55 -0.23 7.83
N GLN A 15 -0.08 0.98 7.57
CA GLN A 15 -0.75 2.20 8.00
C GLN A 15 -2.09 2.37 7.30
N LEU A 16 -2.14 2.12 5.99
CA LEU A 16 -3.34 2.20 5.18
C LEU A 16 -4.40 1.15 5.59
N GLN A 17 -3.97 -0.04 6.04
CA GLN A 17 -4.86 -1.05 6.62
C GLN A 17 -5.37 -0.67 8.02
N LYS A 18 -4.56 0.04 8.81
CA LYS A 18 -4.90 0.42 10.19
C LYS A 18 -5.88 1.58 10.22
N ASP A 19 -5.67 2.57 9.37
CA ASP A 19 -6.46 3.80 9.31
C ASP A 19 -6.64 4.22 7.84
N PRO A 20 -7.58 3.56 7.12
CA PRO A 20 -7.81 3.87 5.72
C PRO A 20 -8.49 5.24 5.57
N PRO A 21 -7.97 6.13 4.71
CA PRO A 21 -8.67 7.36 4.37
C PRO A 21 -10.05 7.07 3.80
N ALA A 22 -11.05 7.87 4.18
CA ALA A 22 -12.42 7.68 3.71
C ALA A 22 -12.48 7.71 2.17
N GLY A 23 -13.11 6.69 1.59
CA GLY A 23 -13.27 6.56 0.15
C GLY A 23 -12.03 6.12 -0.61
N ILE A 24 -10.90 5.80 0.04
CA ILE A 24 -9.68 5.36 -0.64
C ILE A 24 -9.26 3.98 -0.13
N ALA A 25 -9.02 3.06 -1.06
CA ALA A 25 -8.41 1.76 -0.76
C ALA A 25 -7.25 1.49 -1.72
N ALA A 26 -6.18 0.87 -1.22
CA ALA A 26 -5.04 0.47 -2.04
C ALA A 26 -4.41 -0.84 -1.53
N VAL A 27 -3.99 -1.70 -2.46
CA VAL A 27 -3.38 -3.00 -2.20
C VAL A 27 -2.20 -3.21 -3.16
N PRO A 28 -1.01 -3.63 -2.68
CA PRO A 28 0.10 -3.97 -3.55
C PRO A 28 -0.20 -5.23 -4.36
N SER A 29 0.40 -5.35 -5.54
CA SER A 29 0.35 -6.59 -6.32
C SER A 29 1.08 -7.71 -5.56
N ASP A 30 0.53 -8.94 -5.62
CA ASP A 30 1.07 -10.11 -4.90
C ASP A 30 2.54 -10.39 -5.24
N ASP A 31 2.91 -10.21 -6.51
CA ASP A 31 4.25 -10.52 -7.01
C ASP A 31 5.25 -9.37 -6.80
N ASN A 32 4.76 -8.13 -6.74
CA ASN A 32 5.62 -6.94 -6.71
C ASN A 32 4.99 -5.77 -5.95
N ILE A 33 5.49 -5.54 -4.74
CA ILE A 33 5.11 -4.42 -3.85
C ILE A 33 5.43 -3.01 -4.42
N LEU A 34 6.16 -2.90 -5.53
CA LEU A 34 6.33 -1.62 -6.22
C LEU A 34 5.13 -1.28 -7.12
N ILE A 35 4.25 -2.25 -7.38
CA ILE A 35 3.03 -2.09 -8.19
C ILE A 35 1.83 -2.15 -7.26
N TRP A 36 0.88 -1.23 -7.45
CA TRP A 36 -0.27 -1.07 -6.57
C TRP A 36 -1.55 -0.94 -7.37
N HIS A 37 -2.60 -1.55 -6.84
CA HIS A 37 -3.98 -1.37 -7.27
C HIS A 37 -4.68 -0.48 -6.26
N ALA A 38 -5.44 0.52 -6.72
CA ALA A 38 -6.15 1.44 -5.86
C ALA A 38 -7.56 1.73 -6.40
N PHE A 39 -8.45 2.10 -5.49
CA PHE A 39 -9.82 2.51 -5.75
C PHE A 39 -10.14 3.78 -4.97
N ILE A 40 -10.86 4.70 -5.61
CA ILE A 40 -11.29 5.97 -5.04
C ILE A 40 -12.80 6.11 -5.26
N LEU A 41 -13.55 6.25 -4.18
CA LEU A 41 -14.95 6.65 -4.18
C LEU A 41 -15.02 8.17 -4.25
N GLY A 42 -15.65 8.67 -5.32
CA GLY A 42 -15.99 10.08 -5.51
C GLY A 42 -17.40 10.40 -5.05
#